data_AF-A0A0Q6V573-F1
#
_entry.id   AF-A0A0Q6V573-F1
#
_cell.length_a   1.000
_cell.length_b   1.000
_cell.length_c   1.000
_cell.angle_alpha   90.00
_cell.angle_beta   90.00
_cell.angle_gamma   90.00
#
_symmetry.space_group_name_H-M   'P 1'
#
loop_
_entity.id
_entity.type
_entity.pdbx_description
1 polymer ?
#
loop_
_entity_poly.entity_id
_entity_poly.type
_entity_poly.pdbx_seq_one_letter_code
_entity_poly.pdbx_strand_id
1 'polypeptide(L)'
;MRTLERRGVLPGAAVAGTVTLVLGTLFTLAVAYAYALSVQGGVDPPDWARVVGLVWLPVGLLGVPIGWNWSRGGAHEGRAEIGVVVALVGALAFVVLVVALG
;
A
#
# COMPACT_ATOMS: atom_id res chain seq x y z
N MET A 1 -7.25 16.74 -21.22
CA MET A 1 -7.51 15.61 -20.30
C MET A 1 -9.00 15.44 -19.97
N ARG A 2 -9.73 16.49 -19.58
CA ARG A 2 -11.18 16.44 -19.27
C ARG A 2 -12.10 15.82 -20.35
N THR A 3 -11.68 15.80 -21.61
CA THR A 3 -12.45 15.23 -22.73
C THR A 3 -12.35 13.71 -22.86
N LEU A 4 -11.31 13.07 -22.30
CA LEU A 4 -11.11 11.62 -22.37
C LEU A 4 -11.82 10.87 -21.22
N GLU A 5 -11.90 11.48 -20.03
CA GLU A 5 -12.71 10.97 -18.92
C GLU A 5 -14.20 10.96 -19.26
N ARG A 6 -14.72 12.02 -19.90
CA ARG A 6 -16.12 12.09 -20.35
C ARG A 6 -16.52 11.01 -21.36
N ARG A 7 -15.54 10.44 -22.05
CA ARG A 7 -15.75 9.36 -23.05
C ARG A 7 -15.58 7.96 -22.45
N GLY A 8 -15.34 7.83 -21.14
CA GLY A 8 -15.14 6.53 -20.49
C GLY A 8 -13.85 5.82 -20.91
N VAL A 9 -12.91 6.54 -21.53
CA VAL A 9 -11.68 5.96 -22.11
C VAL A 9 -10.59 5.73 -21.05
N LEU A 10 -10.69 6.40 -19.90
CA LEU A 10 -9.78 6.21 -18.77
C LEU A 10 -10.55 5.72 -17.52
N PRO A 11 -11.07 4.48 -17.51
CA PRO A 11 -11.62 3.87 -16.28
C PRO A 11 -10.57 3.79 -15.16
N GLY A 12 -9.28 3.90 -15.52
CA GLY A 12 -8.15 3.88 -14.61
C GLY A 12 -8.19 4.95 -13.52
N ALA A 13 -8.54 6.21 -13.84
CA ALA A 13 -8.51 7.30 -12.85
C ALA A 13 -9.59 7.14 -11.75
N ALA A 14 -10.75 6.57 -12.11
CA ALA A 14 -11.82 6.31 -11.17
C ALA A 14 -11.49 5.15 -10.20
N VAL A 15 -10.79 4.13 -10.68
CA VAL A 15 -10.45 2.95 -9.87
C VAL A 15 -9.13 3.15 -9.11
N ALA A 16 -8.19 3.92 -9.68
CA ALA A 16 -6.84 4.12 -9.15
C ALA A 16 -6.85 4.65 -7.72
N GLY A 17 -7.76 5.55 -7.35
CA GLY A 17 -7.78 6.07 -5.98
C GLY A 17 -8.17 5.03 -4.94
N THR A 18 -9.13 4.17 -5.27
CA THR A 18 -9.52 3.05 -4.39
C THR A 18 -8.42 1.99 -4.34
N VAL A 19 -7.78 1.69 -5.48
CA VAL A 19 -6.65 0.74 -5.53
C VAL A 19 -5.47 1.24 -4.70
N THR A 20 -5.14 2.53 -4.78
CA THR A 20 -4.06 3.15 -3.99
C THR A 20 -4.34 3.03 -2.50
N LEU A 21 -5.58 3.25 -2.07
CA LEU A 21 -5.99 3.06 -0.69
C LEU A 21 -5.80 1.61 -0.21
N VAL A 22 -6.25 0.65 -1.00
CA VAL A 22 -6.09 -0.77 -0.70
C VAL A 22 -4.61 -1.14 -0.60
N LEU A 23 -3.79 -0.69 -1.55
CA LEU A 23 -2.35 -0.95 -1.55
C LEU A 23 -1.65 -0.36 -0.33
N GLY A 24 -1.97 0.88 0.06
CA GLY A 24 -1.40 1.50 1.26
C GLY A 24 -1.80 0.78 2.54
N THR A 25 -3.05 0.30 2.60
CA THR A 25 -3.56 -0.49 3.73
C THR A 25 -2.85 -1.83 3.83
N LEU A 26 -2.77 -2.58 2.72
CA LEU A 26 -2.11 -3.89 2.68
C LEU A 26 -0.62 -3.79 3.00
N PHE A 27 0.05 -2.76 2.50
CA PHE A 27 1.44 -2.45 2.86
C PHE A 27 1.60 -2.29 4.37
N THR A 28 0.76 -1.47 4.99
CA THR A 28 0.83 -1.18 6.43
C THR A 28 0.53 -2.43 7.26
N LEU A 29 -0.43 -3.25 6.84
CA LEU A 29 -0.71 -4.53 7.48
C LEU A 29 0.46 -5.51 7.36
N ALA A 30 1.16 -5.53 6.23
CA ALA A 30 2.35 -6.36 6.07
C ALA A 30 3.51 -5.89 6.95
N VAL A 31 3.66 -4.58 7.20
CA VAL A 31 4.61 -4.04 8.18
C VAL A 31 4.24 -4.50 9.59
N ALA A 32 2.96 -4.41 9.97
CA ALA A 32 2.48 -4.89 11.26
C ALA A 32 2.69 -6.41 11.42
N TYR A 33 2.50 -7.17 10.35
CA TYR A 33 2.77 -8.62 10.32
C TYR A 33 4.27 -8.92 10.48
N ALA A 34 5.14 -8.20 9.77
CA ALA A 34 6.59 -8.29 9.93
C ALA A 34 7.02 -7.97 11.37
N TYR A 35 6.43 -6.94 11.98
CA TYR A 35 6.64 -6.60 13.38
C TYR A 35 6.25 -7.77 14.30
N ALA A 36 5.06 -8.35 14.12
CA ALA A 36 4.61 -9.49 14.91
C ALA A 36 5.57 -10.68 14.82
N LEU A 37 6.04 -11.02 13.60
CA LEU A 37 7.04 -12.07 13.39
C LEU A 37 8.38 -11.76 14.09
N SER A 38 8.76 -10.48 14.18
CA SER A 38 10.06 -10.09 14.75
C SER A 38 10.08 -10.00 16.29
N VAL A 39 8.95 -9.67 16.92
CA VAL A 39 8.89 -9.41 18.37
C VAL A 39 8.21 -10.55 19.14
N GLN A 40 7.31 -11.29 18.51
CA GLN A 40 6.61 -12.39 19.17
C GLN A 40 7.34 -13.71 18.90
N GLY A 41 8.24 -14.10 19.80
CA GLY A 41 9.00 -15.36 19.72
C GLY A 41 8.17 -16.66 19.72
N GLY A 42 6.83 -16.56 19.74
CA GLY A 42 5.90 -17.69 19.60
C GLY A 42 5.09 -17.69 18.31
N VAL A 43 5.27 -16.72 17.41
CA VAL A 43 4.56 -16.66 16.12
C VAL A 43 5.44 -17.28 15.05
N ASP A 44 5.24 -18.57 14.82
CA ASP A 44 5.91 -19.35 13.77
C ASP A 44 4.89 -19.90 12.75
N PRO A 45 4.36 -19.05 11.86
CA PRO A 45 3.42 -19.48 10.85
C PRO A 45 4.14 -20.22 9.72
N PRO A 46 3.44 -21.11 9.00
CA PRO A 46 4.02 -21.86 7.89
C PRO A 46 4.52 -20.92 6.79
N ASP A 47 5.54 -21.35 6.04
CA ASP A 47 6.25 -20.51 5.06
C ASP A 47 5.32 -19.85 4.03
N TRP A 48 4.30 -20.55 3.56
CA TRP A 48 3.34 -19.99 2.60
C TRP A 48 2.59 -18.79 3.18
N ALA A 49 2.27 -18.80 4.48
CA ALA A 49 1.57 -17.70 5.16
C ALA A 49 2.52 -16.50 5.33
N ARG A 50 3.79 -16.76 5.65
CA ARG A 50 4.83 -15.72 5.70
C ARG A 50 4.98 -15.01 4.36
N VAL A 51 5.08 -15.78 3.28
CA VAL A 51 5.21 -15.23 1.91
C VAL A 51 3.98 -14.40 1.53
N VAL A 52 2.77 -14.93 1.75
CA VAL A 52 1.52 -14.21 1.43
C VAL A 52 1.37 -12.92 2.25
N GLY A 53 1.81 -12.92 3.51
CA GLY A 53 1.78 -11.73 4.36
C GLY A 53 2.80 -10.67 3.91
N LEU A 54 4.03 -11.10 3.60
CA LEU A 54 5.14 -10.18 3.32
C LEU A 54 5.23 -9.70 1.87
N VAL A 55 4.58 -10.36 0.91
CA VAL A 55 4.57 -9.94 -0.51
C VAL A 55 3.98 -8.54 -0.70
N TRP A 56 3.14 -8.08 0.22
CA TRP A 56 2.54 -6.76 0.15
C TRP A 56 3.52 -5.63 0.47
N LEU A 57 4.69 -5.91 1.03
CA LEU A 57 5.75 -4.92 1.22
C LEU A 57 6.25 -4.37 -0.13
N PRO A 58 6.81 -5.16 -1.05
CA PRO A 58 7.23 -4.65 -2.36
C PRO A 58 6.06 -4.19 -3.23
N VAL A 59 4.91 -4.86 -3.15
CA VAL A 59 3.70 -4.49 -3.93
C VAL A 59 3.19 -3.12 -3.49
N GLY A 60 3.14 -2.85 -2.19
CA GLY A 60 2.71 -1.55 -1.65
C GLY A 60 3.71 -0.44 -1.93
N LEU A 61 5.01 -0.71 -1.72
CA LEU A 61 6.08 0.27 -1.90
C LEU A 61 6.12 0.82 -3.34
N LEU A 62 5.88 -0.02 -4.33
CA LEU A 62 5.88 0.37 -5.75
C LEU A 62 4.48 0.75 -6.24
N GLY A 63 3.45 0.04 -5.78
CA GLY A 63 2.08 0.21 -6.25
C GLY A 63 1.43 1.50 -5.76
N VAL A 64 1.72 1.97 -4.55
CA VAL A 64 1.14 3.21 -4.01
C VAL A 64 1.58 4.45 -4.81
N PRO A 65 2.87 4.68 -5.11
CA PRO A 65 3.29 5.80 -5.97
C PRO A 65 2.67 5.76 -7.37
N ILE A 66 2.58 4.57 -7.98
CA ILE A 66 1.98 4.38 -9.31
C ILE A 66 0.49 4.70 -9.27
N GLY A 67 -0.23 4.14 -8.29
CA GLY A 67 -1.66 4.36 -8.11
C GLY A 67 -1.99 5.83 -7.84
N TRP A 68 -1.20 6.49 -6.98
CA TRP A 68 -1.32 7.92 -6.72
C TRP A 68 -1.17 8.73 -8.02
N ASN A 69 -0.11 8.47 -8.79
CA ASN A 69 0.14 9.18 -10.04
C ASN A 69 -1.01 9.04 -11.05
N TRP A 70 -1.64 7.88 -11.13
CA TRP A 70 -2.80 7.64 -12.00
C TRP A 70 -4.12 8.17 -11.46
N SER A 71 -4.22 8.43 -10.15
CA SER A 71 -5.42 8.98 -9.52
C SER A 71 -5.52 10.51 -9.60
N ARG A 72 -4.41 11.21 -9.91
CA ARG A 72 -4.35 12.67 -9.96
C ARG A 72 -5.36 13.24 -10.96
N GLY A 73 -6.18 14.18 -10.51
CA GLY A 73 -7.19 14.84 -11.33
C GLY A 73 -8.47 14.03 -11.58
N GLY A 74 -8.60 12.85 -10.95
CA GLY A 74 -9.80 12.01 -11.02
C GLY A 74 -10.76 12.23 -9.83
N ALA A 75 -12.00 11.75 -9.95
CA ALA A 75 -13.05 11.89 -8.93
C ALA A 75 -12.74 11.22 -7.57
N HIS A 76 -11.70 10.39 -7.49
CA HIS A 76 -11.32 9.64 -6.29
C HIS A 76 -9.91 9.98 -5.77
N GLU A 77 -9.37 11.14 -6.13
CA GLU A 77 -8.06 11.63 -5.69
C GLU A 77 -7.92 11.61 -4.15
N GLY A 78 -8.94 12.06 -3.41
CA GLY A 78 -8.90 12.05 -1.94
C GLY A 78 -8.73 10.66 -1.30
N ARG A 79 -9.23 9.59 -1.95
CA ARG A 79 -8.97 8.21 -1.45
C ARG A 79 -7.53 7.81 -1.66
N ALA A 80 -6.96 8.23 -2.78
CA ALA A 80 -5.58 7.97 -3.11
C ALA A 80 -4.64 8.71 -2.14
N GLU A 81 -4.97 9.96 -1.76
CA GLU A 81 -4.25 10.71 -0.72
C GLU A 81 -4.23 9.96 0.61
N ILE A 82 -5.39 9.48 1.07
CA ILE A 82 -5.49 8.68 2.30
C ILE A 82 -4.63 7.43 2.17
N GLY A 83 -4.69 6.73 1.03
CA GLY A 83 -3.86 5.57 0.75
C GLY A 83 -2.36 5.84 0.86
N VAL A 84 -1.91 6.96 0.29
CA VAL A 84 -0.52 7.41 0.39
C VAL A 84 -0.15 7.72 1.84
N VAL A 85 -0.99 8.45 2.58
CA VAL A 85 -0.73 8.78 3.99
C VAL A 85 -0.61 7.51 4.83
N VAL A 86 -1.53 6.55 4.66
CA VAL A 86 -1.47 5.25 5.34
C VAL A 86 -0.18 4.52 5.00
N ALA A 87 0.20 4.47 3.72
CA ALA A 87 1.45 3.85 3.29
C ALA A 87 2.68 4.53 3.89
N LEU A 88 2.70 5.86 3.99
CA LEU A 88 3.80 6.62 4.59
C LEU A 88 3.94 6.33 6.08
N VAL A 89 2.82 6.20 6.82
CA VAL A 89 2.84 5.77 8.22
C VAL A 89 3.41 4.37 8.35
N GLY A 90 2.97 3.43 7.50
CA GLY A 90 3.53 2.09 7.42
C GLY A 90 5.03 2.09 7.10
N ALA A 91 5.47 2.96 6.18
CA ALA A 91 6.86 3.02 5.74
C ALA A 91 7.77 3.56 6.85
N LEU A 92 7.32 4.60 7.56
CA LEU A 92 8.00 5.12 8.74
C LEU A 92 8.14 4.03 9.81
N ALA A 93 7.06 3.30 10.11
CA ALA A 93 7.07 2.20 11.06
C ALA A 93 8.03 1.07 10.62
N PHE A 94 8.07 0.75 9.33
CA PHE A 94 9.00 -0.24 8.78
C PHE A 94 10.45 0.20 8.91
N VAL A 95 10.77 1.47 8.61
CA VAL A 95 12.12 2.01 8.79
C VAL A 95 12.54 1.94 10.25
N VAL A 96 11.66 2.34 11.17
CA VAL A 96 11.93 2.24 12.63
C VAL A 96 12.19 0.78 13.02
N LEU A 97 11.37 -0.15 12.51
CA LEU A 97 11.54 -1.58 12.78
C LEU A 97 12.89 -2.11 12.30
N VAL A 98 13.26 -1.81 11.06
CA VAL A 98 14.56 -2.23 10.49
C VAL A 98 15.70 -1.65 11.32
N VAL A 99 15.66 -0.35 11.62
CA VAL A 99 16.72 0.31 12.43
C VAL A 99 16.82 -0.29 13.84
N ALA A 100 15.68 -0.69 14.44
CA ALA A 100 15.66 -1.29 15.76
C ALA A 100 16.20 -2.74 15.78
N LEU A 101 16.12 -3.46 14.66
CA LEU A 101 16.52 -4.87 14.55
C LEU A 101 17.91 -5.08 13.93
N GLY A 102 18.40 -4.14 13.09
CA GLY A 102 19.74 -4.18 12.47
C GLY A 102 19.76 -4.81 11.09
#